data_AF-A0A0J9SDN7-F1
#
_entry.id   AF-A0A0J9SDN7-F1
#
_cell.length_a   1.000
_cell.length_b   1.000
_cell.length_c   1.000
_cell.angle_alpha   90.00
_cell.angle_beta   90.00
_cell.angle_gamma   90.00
#
_symmetry.space_group_name_H-M   'P 1'
#
loop_
_entity.id
_entity.type
_entity.pdbx_description
1 polymer ?
#
loop_
_entity_poly.entity_id
_entity_poly.type
_entity_poly.pdbx_seq_one_letter_code
_entity_poly.pdbx_strand_id
1 'polypeptide(L)'
;MAPDTIDLSNFNYNEDDKINNLYSQKIHKALKKTVNDADYDKYCPDINLNVSEKNVVKNLCKNIIYNLKNLSSIEKIGRNNGERCLNVKYWIYGQLVKLLNENDYSNNRKSLIEYFSDAETKIYYELIRSQNLCSVEIDEDINKWKEKVILYDYFKNYDSLIQWNNSSNKENCDKYLAYVNSIISYYDKIKNSDCCGIKYYDCKDYFKCEEQYNPNSILKNLRCNGKQAEDLPENTVAKDEKENGSSTSMDDLKFHFF
;
A
#
# COMPACT_ATOMS: atom_id res chain seq x y z
N MET A 1 28.39 9.82 -0.06
CA MET A 1 27.37 8.78 0.18
C MET A 1 26.67 8.58 -1.15
N ALA A 2 26.89 7.43 -1.81
CA ALA A 2 26.14 7.08 -3.00
C ALA A 2 24.66 6.86 -2.60
N PRO A 3 23.68 7.24 -3.41
CA PRO A 3 22.30 6.87 -3.14
C PRO A 3 22.24 5.35 -3.20
N ASP A 4 21.77 4.73 -2.11
CA ASP A 4 21.53 3.30 -2.03
C ASP A 4 20.71 2.89 -3.25
N THR A 5 21.34 2.13 -4.15
CA THR A 5 20.69 1.49 -5.28
C THR A 5 19.89 0.32 -4.72
N ILE A 6 18.76 0.64 -4.10
CA ILE A 6 17.80 -0.34 -3.63
C ILE A 6 17.31 -1.08 -4.87
N ASP A 7 17.58 -2.39 -4.92
CA ASP A 7 17.09 -3.27 -5.96
C ASP A 7 15.55 -3.36 -5.86
N LEU A 8 14.90 -2.68 -6.80
CA LEU A 8 13.45 -2.60 -6.90
C LEU A 8 12.88 -3.76 -7.74
N SER A 9 13.72 -4.68 -8.24
CA SER A 9 13.34 -5.82 -9.09
C SER A 9 12.35 -6.79 -8.43
N ASN A 10 12.34 -6.85 -7.08
CA ASN A 10 11.43 -7.70 -6.30
C ASN A 10 10.12 -6.99 -5.88
N PHE A 11 9.82 -5.79 -6.38
CA PHE A 11 8.51 -5.16 -6.14
C PHE A 11 7.44 -5.84 -6.99
N ASN A 12 6.89 -6.95 -6.49
CA ASN A 12 5.73 -7.59 -7.09
C ASN A 12 4.47 -6.84 -6.67
N TYR A 13 4.10 -5.82 -7.43
CA TYR A 13 2.79 -5.20 -7.31
C TYR A 13 1.73 -6.25 -7.67
N ASN A 14 1.01 -6.74 -6.66
CA ASN A 14 0.05 -7.85 -6.69
C ASN A 14 -1.17 -7.63 -7.60
N GLU A 15 -0.98 -7.38 -8.89
CA GLU A 15 -2.05 -7.51 -9.88
C GLU A 15 -2.22 -8.97 -10.33
N ASP A 16 -1.14 -9.74 -10.37
CA ASP A 16 -1.09 -11.09 -10.99
C ASP A 16 -0.77 -12.23 -10.01
N ASP A 17 -0.70 -11.93 -8.71
CA ASP A 17 -0.34 -12.94 -7.72
C ASP A 17 -1.41 -14.04 -7.61
N LYS A 18 -0.95 -15.31 -7.69
CA LYS A 18 -1.78 -16.53 -7.65
C LYS A 18 -2.47 -16.78 -6.30
N ILE A 19 -2.51 -15.80 -5.40
CA ILE A 19 -3.34 -15.80 -4.20
C ILE A 19 -4.69 -15.24 -4.64
N ASN A 20 -5.65 -16.13 -4.86
CA ASN A 20 -6.98 -15.69 -5.24
C ASN A 20 -7.65 -14.96 -4.07
N ASN A 21 -8.39 -13.88 -4.39
CA ASN A 21 -9.40 -13.26 -3.54
C ASN A 21 -8.90 -12.30 -2.43
N LEU A 22 -7.69 -11.75 -2.54
CA LEU A 22 -7.30 -10.61 -1.69
C LEU A 22 -8.16 -9.37 -2.03
N TYR A 23 -8.48 -8.56 -1.03
CA TYR A 23 -9.35 -7.40 -1.23
C TYR A 23 -8.66 -6.29 -2.04
N SER A 24 -7.36 -6.04 -1.81
CA SER A 24 -6.60 -5.06 -2.59
C SER A 24 -6.57 -5.39 -4.08
N GLN A 25 -6.45 -6.67 -4.45
CA GLN A 25 -6.53 -7.11 -5.85
C GLN A 25 -7.87 -6.75 -6.51
N LYS A 26 -8.99 -6.82 -5.77
CA LYS A 26 -10.31 -6.42 -6.30
C LYS A 26 -10.36 -4.93 -6.59
N ILE A 27 -9.76 -4.12 -5.70
CA ILE A 27 -9.62 -2.68 -5.87
C ILE A 27 -8.77 -2.38 -7.10
N HIS A 28 -7.57 -2.96 -7.19
CA HIS A 28 -6.65 -2.76 -8.32
C HIS A 28 -7.29 -3.11 -9.67
N LYS A 29 -8.01 -4.23 -9.74
CA LYS A 29 -8.77 -4.63 -10.94
C LYS A 29 -9.87 -3.64 -11.31
N ALA A 30 -10.55 -3.05 -10.33
CA ALA A 30 -11.58 -2.06 -10.58
C ALA A 30 -11.01 -0.73 -11.10
N LEU A 31 -9.79 -0.37 -10.68
CA LEU A 31 -9.08 0.86 -11.07
C LEU A 31 -8.28 0.72 -12.38
N LYS A 32 -8.06 -0.51 -12.87
CA LYS A 32 -7.42 -0.77 -14.15
C LYS A 32 -8.41 -0.57 -15.31
N LYS A 33 -8.39 0.62 -15.93
CA LYS A 33 -9.23 0.97 -17.08
C LYS A 33 -8.40 1.46 -18.25
N THR A 34 -8.87 1.15 -19.46
CA THR A 34 -8.34 1.75 -20.70
C THR A 34 -9.25 2.92 -21.08
N VAL A 35 -8.69 4.13 -21.09
CA VAL A 35 -9.42 5.37 -21.34
C VAL A 35 -8.97 5.93 -22.69
N ASN A 36 -9.83 5.79 -23.71
CA ASN A 36 -9.53 6.23 -25.09
C ASN A 36 -10.10 7.61 -25.42
N ASP A 37 -10.71 8.28 -24.45
CA ASP A 37 -11.36 9.56 -24.63
C ASP A 37 -10.32 10.69 -24.80
N ALA A 38 -10.53 11.51 -25.83
CA ALA A 38 -9.68 12.65 -26.17
C ALA A 38 -9.80 13.79 -25.14
N ASP A 39 -10.90 13.85 -24.38
CA ASP A 39 -11.10 14.86 -23.34
C ASP A 39 -10.03 14.80 -22.23
N TYR A 40 -9.36 13.65 -22.08
CA TYR A 40 -8.28 13.47 -21.11
C TYR A 40 -6.91 13.94 -21.60
N ASP A 41 -6.74 14.19 -22.91
CA ASP A 41 -5.45 14.65 -23.46
C ASP A 41 -5.04 16.03 -22.93
N LYS A 42 -6.00 16.87 -22.49
CA LYS A 42 -5.70 18.17 -21.88
C LYS A 42 -4.94 18.06 -20.55
N TYR A 43 -5.14 16.97 -19.81
CA TYR A 43 -4.38 16.69 -18.58
C TYR A 43 -3.11 15.90 -18.86
N CYS A 44 -3.15 15.05 -19.89
CA CYS A 44 -2.10 14.10 -20.26
C CYS A 44 -1.48 14.49 -21.60
N PRO A 45 -0.71 15.59 -21.68
CA PRO A 45 -0.08 16.02 -22.92
C PRO A 45 0.98 15.03 -23.38
N ASP A 46 1.54 15.28 -24.57
CA ASP A 46 2.66 14.51 -25.07
C ASP A 46 3.93 14.76 -24.25
N ILE A 47 4.73 13.70 -24.06
CA ILE A 47 6.02 13.71 -23.37
C ILE A 47 7.13 13.30 -24.34
N ASN A 48 8.35 13.81 -24.12
CA ASN A 48 9.51 13.52 -24.96
C ASN A 48 10.09 12.12 -24.65
N LEU A 49 9.42 11.09 -25.16
CA LEU A 49 9.81 9.68 -25.09
C LEU A 49 9.64 9.03 -26.45
N ASN A 50 10.15 7.80 -26.62
CA ASN A 50 9.83 7.05 -27.83
C ASN A 50 8.32 6.73 -27.89
N VAL A 51 7.82 6.40 -29.09
CA VAL A 51 6.37 6.24 -29.32
C VAL A 51 5.74 5.19 -28.39
N SER A 52 6.44 4.09 -28.13
CA SER A 52 5.94 3.00 -27.27
C SER A 52 5.84 3.44 -25.81
N GLU A 53 6.93 3.96 -25.25
CA GLU A 53 7.01 4.50 -23.89
C GLU A 53 5.99 5.62 -23.65
N LYS A 54 5.93 6.57 -24.59
CA LYS A 54 4.98 7.68 -24.57
C LYS A 54 3.55 7.17 -24.46
N ASN A 55 3.18 6.15 -25.23
CA ASN A 55 1.83 5.59 -25.20
C ASN A 55 1.51 4.94 -23.84
N VAL A 56 2.47 4.23 -23.23
CA VAL A 56 2.31 3.66 -21.87
C VAL A 56 2.07 4.77 -20.85
N VAL A 57 2.91 5.80 -20.85
CA VAL A 57 2.80 6.94 -19.91
C VAL A 57 1.47 7.68 -20.08
N LYS A 58 1.08 8.00 -21.32
CA LYS A 58 -0.19 8.68 -21.60
C LYS A 58 -1.40 7.84 -21.18
N ASN A 59 -1.39 6.54 -21.47
CA ASN A 59 -2.48 5.65 -21.07
C ASN A 59 -2.61 5.56 -19.56
N LEU A 60 -1.49 5.47 -18.83
CA LEU A 60 -1.52 5.50 -17.37
C LEU A 60 -2.07 6.82 -16.85
N CYS A 61 -1.60 7.96 -17.38
CA CYS A 61 -2.10 9.27 -17.00
C CYS A 61 -3.62 9.38 -17.21
N LYS A 62 -4.13 8.99 -18.38
CA LYS A 62 -5.58 9.04 -18.65
C LYS A 62 -6.38 8.17 -17.66
N ASN A 63 -5.86 6.99 -17.31
CA ASN A 63 -6.50 6.12 -16.31
C ASN A 63 -6.50 6.78 -14.91
N ILE A 64 -5.39 7.38 -14.48
CA ILE A 64 -5.31 8.13 -13.23
C ILE A 64 -6.34 9.25 -13.18
N ILE A 65 -6.39 10.09 -14.22
CA ILE A 65 -7.32 11.23 -14.27
C ILE A 65 -8.78 10.75 -14.30
N TYR A 66 -9.09 9.69 -15.05
CA TYR A 66 -10.41 9.07 -15.05
C TYR A 66 -10.82 8.62 -13.65
N ASN A 67 -9.93 7.94 -12.92
CA ASN A 67 -10.22 7.42 -11.60
C ASN A 67 -10.44 8.54 -10.57
N LEU A 68 -9.65 9.61 -10.64
CA LEU A 68 -9.82 10.80 -9.78
C LEU A 68 -11.13 11.54 -10.07
N LYS A 69 -11.49 11.69 -11.35
CA LYS A 69 -12.72 12.38 -11.78
C LYS A 69 -13.99 11.59 -11.45
N ASN A 70 -13.94 10.26 -11.53
CA ASN A 70 -15.09 9.37 -11.38
C ASN A 70 -15.11 8.63 -10.03
N LEU A 71 -14.42 9.13 -9.03
CA LEU A 71 -14.19 8.48 -7.72
C LEU A 71 -15.43 7.82 -7.09
N SER A 72 -16.58 8.52 -7.12
CA SER A 72 -17.84 8.04 -6.54
C SER A 72 -18.56 7.02 -7.42
N SER A 73 -18.27 6.98 -8.72
CA SER A 73 -18.91 6.08 -9.69
C SER A 73 -18.22 4.72 -9.80
N ILE A 74 -16.97 4.60 -9.35
CA ILE A 74 -16.25 3.32 -9.41
C ILE A 74 -16.80 2.39 -8.33
N GLU A 75 -17.44 1.30 -8.72
CA GLU A 75 -18.02 0.37 -7.75
C GLU A 75 -16.95 -0.38 -6.95
N LYS A 76 -17.25 -0.70 -5.69
CA LYS A 76 -16.49 -1.66 -4.86
C LYS A 76 -15.04 -1.28 -4.55
N ILE A 77 -14.67 0.00 -4.72
CA ILE A 77 -13.36 0.53 -4.31
C ILE A 77 -13.40 1.31 -2.98
N GLY A 78 -14.47 1.23 -2.19
CA GLY A 78 -14.56 1.89 -0.88
C GLY A 78 -15.98 2.23 -0.46
N ARG A 79 -16.19 2.33 0.86
CA ARG A 79 -17.53 2.56 1.45
C ARG A 79 -17.95 4.03 1.45
N ASN A 80 -16.99 4.95 1.45
CA ASN A 80 -17.20 6.40 1.43
C ASN A 80 -16.11 7.08 0.61
N ASN A 81 -16.25 8.39 0.35
CA ASN A 81 -15.31 9.15 -0.49
C ASN A 81 -13.88 9.16 0.07
N GLY A 82 -13.70 9.21 1.40
CA GLY A 82 -12.37 9.14 2.02
C GLY A 82 -11.68 7.81 1.74
N GLU A 83 -12.37 6.69 1.97
CA GLU A 83 -11.83 5.36 1.68
C GLU A 83 -11.54 5.16 0.20
N ARG A 84 -12.44 5.63 -0.68
CA ARG A 84 -12.25 5.59 -2.14
C ARG A 84 -11.01 6.39 -2.54
N CYS A 85 -10.84 7.59 -1.98
CA CYS A 85 -9.69 8.44 -2.27
C CYS A 85 -8.39 7.76 -1.84
N LEU A 86 -8.33 7.20 -0.64
CA LEU A 86 -7.15 6.45 -0.18
C LEU A 86 -6.84 5.27 -1.10
N ASN A 87 -7.85 4.49 -1.50
CA ASN A 87 -7.68 3.37 -2.42
C ASN A 87 -7.13 3.82 -3.78
N VAL A 88 -7.65 4.92 -4.34
CA VAL A 88 -7.12 5.51 -5.58
C VAL A 88 -5.71 6.04 -5.40
N LYS A 89 -5.42 6.76 -4.30
CA LYS A 89 -4.10 7.32 -3.96
C LYS A 89 -3.03 6.24 -3.92
N TYR A 90 -3.23 5.17 -3.16
CA TYR A 90 -2.25 4.09 -3.06
C TYR A 90 -2.18 3.23 -4.32
N TRP A 91 -3.27 3.10 -5.08
CA TRP A 91 -3.19 2.51 -6.41
C TRP A 91 -2.31 3.34 -7.36
N ILE A 92 -2.48 4.67 -7.40
CA ILE A 92 -1.65 5.58 -8.21
C ILE A 92 -0.18 5.42 -7.84
N TYR A 93 0.16 5.50 -6.55
CA TYR A 93 1.52 5.28 -6.07
C TYR A 93 2.08 3.93 -6.52
N GLY A 94 1.29 2.86 -6.46
CA GLY A 94 1.70 1.54 -6.94
C GLY A 94 2.04 1.52 -8.44
N GLN A 95 1.18 2.13 -9.27
CA GLN A 95 1.41 2.22 -10.71
C GLN A 95 2.63 3.08 -11.06
N LEU A 96 2.84 4.19 -10.35
CA LEU A 96 4.01 5.06 -10.54
C LEU A 96 5.29 4.37 -10.11
N VAL A 97 5.31 3.69 -8.94
CA VAL A 97 6.47 2.88 -8.52
C VAL A 97 6.80 1.83 -9.58
N LYS A 98 5.78 1.13 -10.12
CA LYS A 98 5.97 0.13 -11.18
C LYS A 98 6.62 0.74 -12.43
N LEU A 99 6.03 1.82 -12.94
CA LEU A 99 6.53 2.51 -14.13
C LEU A 99 7.97 3.03 -13.94
N LEU A 100 8.25 3.69 -12.82
CA LEU A 100 9.54 4.34 -12.57
C LEU A 100 10.67 3.35 -12.26
N ASN A 101 10.34 2.08 -12.01
CA ASN A 101 11.29 0.98 -11.82
C ASN A 101 11.62 0.24 -13.12
N GLU A 102 10.89 0.47 -14.21
CA GLU A 102 11.23 -0.07 -15.51
C GLU A 102 12.49 0.63 -16.06
N ASN A 103 13.47 -0.16 -16.53
CA ASN A 103 14.79 0.34 -16.97
C ASN A 103 14.68 1.41 -18.07
N ASP A 104 13.71 1.26 -18.95
CA ASP A 104 13.42 2.14 -20.09
C ASP A 104 13.14 3.59 -19.63
N TYR A 105 12.71 3.79 -18.38
CA TYR A 105 12.41 5.11 -17.82
C TYR A 105 13.44 5.65 -16.83
N SER A 106 14.53 4.92 -16.58
CA SER A 106 15.55 5.28 -15.59
C SER A 106 16.10 6.70 -15.77
N ASN A 107 16.40 7.08 -17.01
CA ASN A 107 16.91 8.42 -17.36
C ASN A 107 15.84 9.53 -17.33
N ASN A 108 14.56 9.16 -17.34
CA ASN A 108 13.41 10.07 -17.45
C ASN A 108 12.60 10.15 -16.15
N ARG A 109 13.06 9.53 -15.06
CA ARG A 109 12.33 9.42 -13.78
C ARG A 109 11.84 10.77 -13.26
N LYS A 110 12.71 11.78 -13.24
CA LYS A 110 12.35 13.13 -12.78
C LYS A 110 11.27 13.77 -13.67
N SER A 111 11.47 13.77 -14.99
CA SER A 111 10.49 14.31 -15.94
C SER A 111 9.14 13.58 -15.87
N LEU A 112 9.12 12.29 -15.53
CA LEU A 112 7.89 11.54 -15.34
C LEU A 112 7.18 11.94 -14.06
N ILE A 113 7.89 12.11 -12.94
CA ILE A 113 7.30 12.59 -11.69
C ILE A 113 6.66 13.96 -11.91
N GLU A 114 7.38 14.89 -12.54
CA GLU A 114 6.85 16.22 -12.90
C GLU A 114 5.61 16.10 -13.79
N TYR A 115 5.65 15.24 -14.82
CA TYR A 115 4.51 14.99 -15.71
C TYR A 115 3.24 14.54 -14.97
N PHE A 116 3.36 13.56 -14.06
CA PHE A 116 2.21 13.07 -13.30
C PHE A 116 1.76 14.08 -12.22
N SER A 117 2.69 14.80 -11.60
CA SER A 117 2.38 15.87 -10.63
C SER A 117 1.60 17.01 -11.28
N ASP A 118 1.97 17.43 -12.49
CA ASP A 118 1.25 18.43 -13.27
C ASP A 118 -0.16 17.96 -13.64
N ALA A 119 -0.30 16.69 -14.03
CA ALA A 119 -1.59 16.11 -14.38
C ALA A 119 -2.53 16.06 -13.15
N GLU A 120 -2.01 15.64 -11.99
CA GLU A 120 -2.72 15.64 -10.70
C GLU A 120 -3.16 17.06 -10.31
N THR A 121 -2.24 18.02 -10.38
CA THR A 121 -2.52 19.43 -10.03
C THR A 121 -3.65 19.99 -10.88
N LYS A 122 -3.65 19.72 -12.19
CA LYS A 122 -4.71 20.19 -13.11
C LYS A 122 -6.08 19.61 -12.73
N ILE A 123 -6.16 18.30 -12.48
CA ILE A 123 -7.44 17.68 -12.11
C ILE A 123 -7.88 18.11 -10.70
N TYR A 124 -6.94 18.29 -9.77
CA TYR A 124 -7.22 18.82 -8.43
C TYR A 124 -7.92 20.18 -8.50
N TYR A 125 -7.37 21.13 -9.27
CA TYR A 125 -7.99 22.46 -9.41
C TYR A 125 -9.34 22.43 -10.13
N GLU A 126 -9.54 21.52 -11.09
CA GLU A 126 -10.86 21.33 -11.70
C GLU A 126 -11.88 20.80 -10.67
N LEU A 127 -11.45 19.92 -9.76
CA LEU A 127 -12.30 19.27 -8.77
C LEU A 127 -12.38 19.99 -7.41
N ILE A 128 -11.70 21.12 -7.21
CA ILE A 128 -11.57 21.75 -5.88
C ILE A 128 -12.91 22.15 -5.24
N ARG A 129 -13.96 22.36 -6.05
CA ARG A 129 -15.33 22.64 -5.58
C ARG A 129 -16.25 21.41 -5.63
N SER A 130 -15.71 20.24 -5.97
CA SER A 130 -16.44 18.97 -6.06
C SER A 130 -16.44 18.25 -4.72
N GLN A 131 -17.52 17.51 -4.45
CA GLN A 131 -17.58 16.58 -3.30
C GLN A 131 -16.71 15.33 -3.51
N ASN A 132 -16.17 15.14 -4.71
CA ASN A 132 -15.30 14.03 -5.09
C ASN A 132 -13.81 14.40 -5.04
N LEU A 133 -13.44 15.52 -4.40
CA LEU A 133 -12.04 15.94 -4.32
C LEU A 133 -11.19 14.86 -3.63
N CYS A 134 -10.15 14.43 -4.34
CA CYS A 134 -9.13 13.52 -3.82
C CYS A 134 -7.77 14.09 -4.21
N SER A 135 -6.95 14.42 -3.21
CA SER A 135 -5.60 14.94 -3.42
C SER A 135 -4.59 13.82 -3.33
N VAL A 136 -3.68 13.78 -4.30
CA VAL A 136 -2.61 12.79 -4.40
C VAL A 136 -1.29 13.52 -4.53
N GLU A 137 -0.56 13.61 -3.43
CA GLU A 137 0.74 14.26 -3.41
C GLU A 137 1.78 13.40 -4.16
N ILE A 138 2.21 13.88 -5.33
CA ILE A 138 3.24 13.24 -6.15
C ILE A 138 4.55 14.02 -5.98
N ASP A 139 5.37 13.56 -5.04
CA ASP A 139 6.74 13.97 -4.76
C ASP A 139 7.82 13.05 -5.41
N GLU A 140 9.09 13.26 -5.06
CA GLU A 140 10.21 12.48 -5.60
C GLU A 140 10.54 11.21 -4.78
N ASP A 141 9.84 10.93 -3.67
CA ASP A 141 10.19 9.86 -2.73
C ASP A 141 9.49 8.53 -3.04
N ILE A 142 9.89 7.93 -4.17
CA ILE A 142 9.37 6.66 -4.69
C ILE A 142 9.51 5.53 -3.65
N ASN A 143 10.58 5.53 -2.86
CA ASN A 143 10.79 4.49 -1.84
C ASN A 143 9.74 4.57 -0.75
N LYS A 144 9.39 5.78 -0.27
CA LYS A 144 8.27 5.94 0.66
C LYS A 144 6.95 5.48 0.06
N TRP A 145 6.69 5.74 -1.22
CA TRP A 145 5.48 5.25 -1.88
C TRP A 145 5.42 3.73 -1.88
N LYS A 146 6.51 3.06 -2.24
CA LYS A 146 6.60 1.59 -2.24
C LYS A 146 6.21 1.02 -0.87
N GLU A 147 6.82 1.52 0.20
CA GLU A 147 6.57 1.05 1.56
C GLU A 147 5.11 1.29 1.98
N LYS A 148 4.60 2.49 1.72
CA LYS A 148 3.21 2.87 2.01
C LYS A 148 2.21 1.97 1.26
N VAL A 149 2.46 1.68 -0.01
CA VAL A 149 1.58 0.81 -0.83
C VAL A 149 1.56 -0.62 -0.30
N ILE A 150 2.73 -1.20 0.00
CA ILE A 150 2.82 -2.56 0.56
C ILE A 150 2.01 -2.69 1.83
N LEU A 151 2.18 -1.73 2.75
CA LEU A 151 1.50 -1.71 4.04
C LEU A 151 0.00 -1.44 3.88
N TYR A 152 -0.39 -0.48 3.06
CA TYR A 152 -1.80 -0.18 2.78
C TYR A 152 -2.55 -1.41 2.25
N ASP A 153 -1.98 -2.09 1.25
CA ASP A 153 -2.54 -3.32 0.69
C ASP A 153 -2.65 -4.42 1.72
N TYR A 154 -1.62 -4.61 2.56
CA TYR A 154 -1.65 -5.56 3.66
C TYR A 154 -2.82 -5.30 4.62
N PHE A 155 -3.03 -4.06 5.06
CA PHE A 155 -4.16 -3.75 5.93
C PHE A 155 -5.51 -3.88 5.23
N LYS A 156 -5.59 -3.62 3.92
CA LYS A 156 -6.80 -3.90 3.11
C LYS A 156 -7.07 -5.39 2.97
N ASN A 157 -6.03 -6.21 2.99
CA ASN A 157 -6.11 -7.65 2.86
C ASN A 157 -6.40 -8.37 4.17
N TYR A 158 -6.27 -7.69 5.32
CA TYR A 158 -6.45 -8.27 6.64
C TYR A 158 -7.72 -9.14 6.78
N ASP A 159 -8.90 -8.60 6.45
CA ASP A 159 -10.15 -9.35 6.57
C ASP A 159 -10.16 -10.59 5.66
N SER A 160 -9.57 -10.49 4.46
CA SER A 160 -9.44 -11.61 3.53
C SER A 160 -8.47 -12.68 4.05
N LEU A 161 -7.38 -12.27 4.70
CA LEU A 161 -6.41 -13.16 5.36
C LEU A 161 -7.08 -13.91 6.51
N ILE A 162 -7.82 -13.22 7.37
CA ILE A 162 -8.53 -13.85 8.50
C ILE A 162 -9.63 -14.79 8.00
N GLN A 163 -10.39 -14.40 6.98
CA GLN A 163 -11.41 -15.27 6.38
C GLN A 163 -10.78 -16.55 5.80
N TRP A 164 -9.69 -16.42 5.06
CA TRP A 164 -8.94 -17.57 4.55
C TRP A 164 -8.40 -18.44 5.70
N ASN A 165 -7.85 -17.82 6.75
CA ASN A 165 -7.35 -18.52 7.93
C ASN A 165 -8.43 -19.22 8.77
N ASN A 166 -9.70 -18.81 8.65
CA ASN A 166 -10.83 -19.50 9.29
C ASN A 166 -11.51 -20.52 8.38
N SER A 167 -11.20 -20.52 7.08
CA SER A 167 -11.79 -21.46 6.12
C SER A 167 -11.29 -22.91 6.34
N SER A 168 -12.14 -23.90 6.04
CA SER A 168 -11.75 -25.32 6.08
C SER A 168 -10.80 -25.71 4.95
N ASN A 169 -10.81 -24.98 3.84
CA ASN A 169 -9.92 -25.20 2.70
C ASN A 169 -8.65 -24.34 2.83
N LYS A 170 -7.52 -24.96 3.14
CA LYS A 170 -6.20 -24.29 3.26
C LYS A 170 -5.37 -24.30 1.98
N GLU A 171 -6.02 -24.36 0.82
CA GLU A 171 -5.34 -24.20 -0.46
C GLU A 171 -4.48 -22.92 -0.47
N ASN A 172 -3.32 -23.00 -1.12
CA ASN A 172 -2.37 -21.90 -1.25
C ASN A 172 -1.75 -21.40 0.07
N CYS A 173 -1.79 -22.19 1.15
CA CYS A 173 -1.12 -21.86 2.41
C CYS A 173 0.28 -21.27 2.23
N ASP A 174 1.17 -21.96 1.51
CA ASP A 174 2.56 -21.52 1.35
C ASP A 174 2.65 -20.11 0.76
N LYS A 175 1.71 -19.75 -0.12
CA LYS A 175 1.63 -18.42 -0.71
C LYS A 175 1.17 -17.38 0.30
N TYR A 176 0.16 -17.69 1.12
CA TYR A 176 -0.29 -16.80 2.20
C TYR A 176 0.80 -16.58 3.25
N LEU A 177 1.53 -17.65 3.62
CA LEU A 177 2.68 -17.57 4.51
C LEU A 177 3.79 -16.71 3.90
N ALA A 178 4.16 -16.95 2.65
CA ALA A 178 5.15 -16.15 1.93
C ALA A 178 4.74 -14.67 1.84
N TYR A 179 3.47 -14.41 1.54
CA TYR A 179 2.91 -13.05 1.51
C TYR A 179 3.07 -12.37 2.88
N VAL A 180 2.57 -12.96 3.97
CA VAL A 180 2.66 -12.32 5.29
C VAL A 180 4.11 -12.17 5.76
N ASN A 181 4.97 -13.16 5.50
CA ASN A 181 6.41 -13.06 5.77
C ASN A 181 7.06 -11.88 5.04
N SER A 182 6.69 -11.62 3.78
CA SER A 182 7.24 -10.51 3.00
C SER A 182 6.88 -9.13 3.57
N ILE A 183 5.85 -9.02 4.42
CA ILE A 183 5.41 -7.77 5.05
C ILE A 183 6.22 -7.43 6.30
N ILE A 184 6.81 -8.42 7.00
CA ILE A 184 7.44 -8.25 8.32
C ILE A 184 8.42 -7.09 8.33
N SER A 185 9.39 -7.06 7.42
CA SER A 185 10.43 -6.03 7.41
C SER A 185 9.88 -4.61 7.20
N TYR A 186 8.85 -4.47 6.37
CA TYR A 186 8.18 -3.19 6.14
C TYR A 186 7.37 -2.76 7.36
N TYR A 187 6.66 -3.70 7.99
CA TYR A 187 5.87 -3.42 9.18
C TYR A 187 6.76 -3.02 10.35
N ASP A 188 7.81 -3.78 10.63
CA ASP A 188 8.73 -3.51 11.74
C ASP A 188 9.46 -2.17 11.55
N LYS A 189 9.88 -1.85 10.32
CA LYS A 189 10.49 -0.56 10.00
C LYS A 189 9.57 0.61 10.37
N ILE A 190 8.30 0.54 9.96
CA ILE A 190 7.33 1.63 10.22
C ILE A 190 6.86 1.62 11.68
N LYS A 191 6.67 0.46 12.30
CA LYS A 191 6.31 0.33 13.71
C LYS A 191 7.34 0.91 14.66
N ASN A 192 8.63 0.70 14.37
CA ASN A 192 9.75 1.23 15.15
C ASN A 192 10.06 2.71 14.84
N SER A 193 9.25 3.35 14.00
CA SER A 193 9.30 4.80 13.77
C SER A 193 8.29 5.54 14.66
N ASP A 194 8.18 6.86 14.50
CA ASP A 194 7.21 7.69 15.22
C ASP A 194 5.74 7.42 14.83
N CYS A 195 5.47 6.56 13.83
CA CYS A 195 4.10 6.22 13.38
C CYS A 195 3.22 5.55 14.45
N CYS A 196 3.82 4.95 15.49
CA CYS A 196 3.10 4.42 16.65
C CYS A 196 3.24 5.31 17.90
N GLY A 197 3.68 6.55 17.71
CA GLY A 197 3.80 7.55 18.75
C GLY A 197 3.40 8.92 18.21
N ILE A 198 4.32 9.89 18.30
CA ILE A 198 4.06 11.30 18.05
C ILE A 198 3.62 11.63 16.60
N LYS A 199 3.98 10.80 15.62
CA LYS A 199 3.63 10.99 14.20
C LYS A 199 2.52 10.04 13.71
N TYR A 200 1.69 9.52 14.62
CA TYR A 200 0.58 8.63 14.25
C TYR A 200 -0.30 9.21 13.12
N TYR A 201 -0.63 10.51 13.19
CA TYR A 201 -1.48 11.16 12.20
C TYR A 201 -0.89 11.22 10.79
N ASP A 202 0.43 11.19 10.65
CA ASP A 202 1.13 11.16 9.35
C ASP A 202 1.07 9.77 8.70
N CYS A 203 0.76 8.75 9.50
CA CYS A 203 0.82 7.35 9.08
C CYS A 203 -0.53 6.64 9.07
N LYS A 204 -1.53 7.17 9.80
CA LYS A 204 -2.86 6.55 10.00
C LYS A 204 -3.56 6.09 8.73
N ASP A 205 -3.24 6.70 7.59
CA ASP A 205 -3.85 6.39 6.29
C ASP A 205 -3.37 5.04 5.73
N TYR A 206 -2.13 4.63 6.05
CA TYR A 206 -1.52 3.39 5.54
C TYR A 206 -0.95 2.46 6.61
N PHE A 207 -0.96 2.86 7.88
CA PHE A 207 -0.37 2.08 8.95
C PHE A 207 -1.28 1.94 10.17
N LYS A 208 -1.29 0.74 10.76
CA LYS A 208 -2.02 0.40 11.98
C LYS A 208 -1.08 -0.27 12.99
N CYS A 209 -1.04 0.25 14.21
CA CYS A 209 -0.07 -0.14 15.24
C CYS A 209 -0.53 -1.30 16.11
N GLU A 210 -1.83 -1.61 16.12
CA GLU A 210 -2.42 -2.61 16.98
C GLU A 210 -1.82 -3.99 16.69
N GLU A 211 -1.47 -4.73 17.76
CA GLU A 211 -0.75 -6.02 17.65
C GLU A 211 -1.48 -7.08 16.83
N GLN A 212 -2.81 -6.99 16.73
CA GLN A 212 -3.61 -7.88 15.89
C GLN A 212 -3.27 -7.78 14.40
N TYR A 213 -2.71 -6.65 13.96
CA TYR A 213 -2.24 -6.44 12.59
C TYR A 213 -0.76 -6.70 12.43
N ASN A 214 -0.02 -7.06 13.48
CA ASN A 214 1.38 -7.42 13.37
C ASN A 214 1.52 -8.71 12.54
N PRO A 215 2.30 -8.73 11.44
CA PRO A 215 2.47 -9.92 10.60
C PRO A 215 2.94 -11.14 11.39
N ASN A 216 3.79 -10.96 12.41
CA ASN A 216 4.23 -12.04 13.29
C ASN A 216 3.07 -12.61 14.12
N SER A 217 2.14 -11.76 14.59
CA SER A 217 0.92 -12.20 15.27
C SER A 217 -0.01 -12.95 14.32
N ILE A 218 -0.10 -12.54 13.06
CA ILE A 218 -0.86 -13.27 12.04
C ILE A 218 -0.23 -14.65 11.82
N LEU A 219 1.08 -14.73 11.58
CA LEU A 219 1.78 -15.99 11.32
C LEU A 219 1.63 -17.00 12.44
N LYS A 220 1.74 -16.58 13.71
CA LYS A 220 1.50 -17.44 14.88
C LYS A 220 0.10 -18.06 14.89
N ASN A 221 -0.88 -17.36 14.31
CA ASN A 221 -2.27 -17.78 14.25
C ASN A 221 -2.64 -18.46 12.93
N LEU A 222 -1.77 -18.43 11.90
CA LEU A 222 -2.02 -19.10 10.62
C LEU A 222 -1.82 -20.61 10.78
N ARG A 223 -2.87 -21.38 10.49
CA ARG A 223 -2.83 -22.85 10.55
C ARG A 223 -2.87 -23.45 9.16
N CYS A 224 -1.82 -24.14 8.78
CA CYS A 224 -1.77 -24.88 7.53
C CYS A 224 -1.85 -26.38 7.80
N ASN A 225 -2.93 -27.01 7.36
CA ASN A 225 -3.13 -28.46 7.38
C ASN A 225 -2.86 -29.14 8.74
N GLY A 226 -3.33 -28.54 9.84
CA GLY A 226 -3.31 -29.17 11.16
C GLY A 226 -1.94 -29.32 11.81
N LYS A 227 -0.87 -28.80 11.20
CA LYS A 227 0.41 -28.59 11.87
C LYS A 227 0.51 -27.12 12.24
N GLN A 228 0.70 -26.84 13.53
CA GLN A 228 1.27 -25.56 13.94
C GLN A 228 2.58 -25.38 13.18
N ALA A 229 2.91 -24.15 12.79
CA ALA A 229 4.28 -23.83 12.44
C ALA A 229 5.15 -24.33 13.61
N GLU A 230 5.91 -25.39 13.39
CA GLU A 230 6.80 -25.96 14.39
C GLU A 230 7.65 -24.81 14.94
N ASP A 231 7.72 -24.76 16.28
CA ASP A 231 8.31 -23.69 17.07
C ASP A 231 9.56 -23.13 16.39
N LEU A 232 9.46 -21.87 15.91
CA LEU A 232 10.65 -21.11 15.55
C LEU A 232 11.59 -21.17 16.76
N PRO A 233 12.86 -21.58 16.60
CA PRO A 233 13.76 -21.78 17.72
C PRO A 233 13.81 -20.47 18.52
N GLU A 234 13.41 -20.59 19.79
CA GLU A 234 13.52 -19.58 20.80
C GLU A 234 15.00 -19.21 20.88
N ASN A 235 15.39 -18.17 20.16
CA ASN A 235 16.76 -17.70 20.18
C ASN A 235 16.95 -17.06 21.56
N THR A 236 17.64 -17.81 22.40
CA THR A 236 18.03 -17.51 23.77
C THR A 236 18.49 -16.07 23.91
N VAL A 237 17.65 -15.21 24.49
CA VAL A 237 18.13 -14.01 25.17
C VAL A 237 18.22 -14.38 26.65
N ALA A 238 19.45 -14.27 27.14
CA ALA A 238 19.90 -14.69 28.44
C ALA A 238 19.01 -14.16 29.57
N LYS A 239 18.84 -15.02 30.58
CA LYS A 239 18.47 -14.62 31.93
C LYS A 239 19.47 -13.57 32.41
N ASP A 240 18.96 -12.40 32.79
CA ASP A 240 19.47 -11.69 33.95
C ASP A 240 18.25 -11.15 34.71
N GLU A 241 17.90 -11.88 35.76
CA GLU A 241 17.07 -11.37 36.85
C GLU A 241 17.91 -10.36 37.63
N LYS A 242 17.43 -9.12 37.75
CA LYS A 242 17.44 -8.45 39.05
C LYS A 242 16.11 -7.72 39.27
N GLU A 243 15.47 -8.18 40.33
CA GLU A 243 14.29 -7.63 40.98
C GLU A 243 14.43 -6.12 41.24
N ASN A 244 13.36 -5.37 40.97
CA ASN A 244 12.77 -4.57 42.04
C ASN A 244 11.29 -4.33 41.75
N GLY A 245 10.46 -4.66 42.74
CA GLY A 245 9.01 -4.70 42.59
C GLY A 245 8.34 -3.34 42.53
N SER A 246 7.20 -3.31 41.85
CA SER A 246 6.02 -2.57 42.27
C SER A 246 4.82 -3.15 41.51
N SER A 247 3.92 -3.81 42.24
CA SER A 247 2.63 -4.25 41.72
C SER A 247 1.70 -3.05 41.60
N THR A 248 1.30 -2.68 40.40
CA THR A 248 0.13 -1.81 40.18
C THR A 248 -0.92 -2.52 39.33
N SER A 249 -2.13 -2.52 39.87
CA SER A 249 -3.33 -3.22 39.42
C SER A 249 -3.82 -2.72 38.06
N MET A 250 -4.51 -3.61 37.33
CA MET A 250 -5.05 -3.45 35.99
C MET A 250 -6.33 -2.57 35.91
N ASP A 251 -6.48 -1.59 36.81
CA ASP A 251 -7.65 -0.72 36.89
C ASP A 251 -7.42 0.75 36.48
N ASP A 252 -6.19 1.18 36.20
CA ASP A 252 -5.86 2.59 35.94
C ASP A 252 -5.78 3.01 34.45
N LEU A 253 -6.21 2.16 33.51
CA LEU A 253 -6.34 2.53 32.09
C LEU A 253 -7.79 2.92 31.75
N LYS A 254 -8.27 3.99 32.39
CA LYS A 254 -9.38 4.79 31.88
C LYS A 254 -8.97 6.26 31.86
N PHE A 255 -9.39 6.95 30.80
CA PHE A 255 -9.12 8.36 30.44
C PHE A 255 -7.77 8.57 29.74
N HIS A 256 -7.68 9.11 28.51
CA HIS A 256 -8.50 10.15 27.88
C HIS A 256 -8.61 9.94 26.36
N PHE A 257 -9.85 9.97 25.86
CA PHE A 257 -10.15 10.41 24.49
C PHE A 257 -10.61 11.87 24.58
N PHE A 258 -9.96 12.75 23.84
CA PHE A 258 -10.51 13.99 23.31
C PHE A 258 -9.93 14.21 21.91
#